data_AF-A0A7Y4IKC0-F1
#
_entry.id   AF-A0A7Y4IKC0-F1
#
_cell.length_a   1.000
_cell.length_b   1.000
_cell.length_c   1.000
_cell.angle_alpha   90.00
_cell.angle_beta   90.00
_cell.angle_gamma   90.00
#
_symmetry.space_group_name_H-M   'P 1'
#
loop_
_entity.id
_entity.type
_entity.pdbx_description
1 polymer ?
#
loop_
_entity_poly.entity_id
_entity_poly.type
_entity_poly.pdbx_seq_one_letter_code
_entity_poly.pdbx_strand_id
1 'polypeptide(L)'
;MPKTNLSASLLIVLASLALGCSSGATGAVNRREASTPVTTCLDTISCCLQRHPAQPELCGLSASEAVVYLAEIQAVAKEREASGDDGAKAGWKRRCVDTHARCRDAGRGRWVGDCYACFARCEREREWPYDRCHRR
;
A
#
# COMPACT_ATOMS: atom_id res chain seq x y z
N MET A 1 49.81 2.31 -49.82
CA MET A 1 48.95 1.61 -48.84
C MET A 1 49.84 0.63 -48.09
N PRO A 2 49.85 0.65 -46.75
CA PRO A 2 48.86 -0.12 -45.99
C PRO A 2 48.28 0.64 -44.79
N LYS A 3 47.23 0.03 -44.23
CA LYS A 3 46.25 0.54 -43.28
C LYS A 3 46.43 -0.20 -41.96
N THR A 4 46.60 0.52 -40.85
CA THR A 4 46.50 -0.05 -39.51
C THR A 4 45.70 0.90 -38.62
N ASN A 5 44.41 0.58 -38.51
CA ASN A 5 43.55 1.07 -37.45
C ASN A 5 43.95 0.35 -36.16
N LEU A 6 44.32 1.10 -35.13
CA LEU A 6 44.31 0.64 -33.74
C LEU A 6 44.33 1.89 -32.86
N SER A 7 43.15 2.50 -32.75
CA SER A 7 42.84 3.60 -31.84
C SER A 7 42.93 3.10 -30.40
N ALA A 8 44.17 2.95 -29.93
CA ALA A 8 44.53 2.93 -28.53
C ALA A 8 44.33 4.34 -27.96
N SER A 9 43.08 4.70 -27.68
CA SER A 9 42.73 5.97 -27.03
C SER A 9 41.35 5.87 -26.41
N LEU A 10 41.27 5.16 -25.27
CA LEU A 10 40.26 5.47 -24.27
C LEU A 10 40.74 5.00 -22.88
N LEU A 11 41.87 5.56 -22.45
CA LEU A 11 42.23 5.69 -21.03
C LEU A 11 42.12 7.17 -20.67
N ILE A 12 40.96 7.58 -20.17
CA ILE A 12 40.70 8.84 -19.45
C ILE A 12 39.70 8.44 -18.35
N VAL A 13 40.12 7.98 -17.17
CA VAL A 13 40.68 8.73 -16.03
C VAL A 13 39.74 9.85 -15.54
N LEU A 14 39.37 9.77 -14.25
CA LEU A 14 38.71 10.78 -13.38
C LEU A 14 37.20 10.99 -13.58
N ALA A 15 36.32 10.55 -12.66
CA ALA A 15 36.09 11.11 -11.32
C ALA A 15 35.55 12.54 -11.32
N SER A 16 34.26 12.73 -11.65
CA SER A 16 33.43 13.93 -11.34
C SER A 16 31.98 13.61 -11.77
N LEU A 17 30.86 13.93 -11.12
CA LEU A 17 30.54 14.64 -9.88
C LEU A 17 29.25 14.02 -9.32
N ALA A 18 29.23 13.73 -8.03
CA ALA A 18 28.00 13.68 -7.26
C ALA A 18 27.41 15.10 -7.21
N LEU A 19 26.20 15.28 -7.73
CA LEU A 19 25.34 16.44 -7.50
C LEU A 19 24.00 15.93 -6.96
N GLY A 20 24.05 15.31 -5.78
CA GLY A 20 22.87 15.15 -4.92
C GLY A 20 22.77 16.38 -4.04
N CYS A 21 22.01 17.37 -4.47
CA CYS A 21 21.75 18.59 -3.71
C CYS A 21 20.31 18.55 -3.19
N SER A 22 20.12 18.30 -1.90
CA SER A 22 19.32 19.19 -1.06
C SER A 22 19.50 18.88 0.43
N SER A 23 19.76 19.94 1.17
CA SER A 23 20.15 20.01 2.56
C SER A 23 18.99 19.75 3.54
N GLY A 24 19.30 19.03 4.62
CA GLY A 24 18.60 19.08 5.91
C GLY A 24 19.60 18.79 7.02
N ALA A 25 19.94 19.80 7.80
CA ALA A 25 21.04 19.78 8.76
C ALA A 25 20.69 19.12 10.12
N THR A 26 21.76 18.67 10.78
CA THR A 26 21.93 18.28 12.20
C THR A 26 21.66 16.83 12.60
N GLY A 27 22.68 16.20 13.19
CA GLY A 27 22.57 15.01 14.03
C GLY A 27 23.29 13.77 13.50
N ALA A 28 24.60 13.68 13.71
CA ALA A 28 25.37 12.46 13.49
C ALA A 28 24.85 11.31 14.36
N VAL A 29 24.41 10.20 13.76
CA VAL A 29 24.55 8.85 14.31
C VAL A 29 24.62 7.87 13.14
N ASN A 30 25.82 7.31 12.97
CA ASN A 30 26.20 6.04 12.34
C ASN A 30 25.08 5.27 11.60
N ARG A 31 24.71 5.67 10.38
CA ARG A 31 23.82 4.87 9.53
C ARG A 31 24.67 3.86 8.78
N ARG A 32 24.88 2.69 9.39
CA ARG A 32 25.15 1.47 8.63
C ARG A 32 23.92 1.26 7.74
N GLU A 33 24.05 1.60 6.46
CA GLU A 33 23.12 1.18 5.41
C GLU A 33 23.25 -0.33 5.24
N ALA A 34 22.66 -1.06 6.18
CA ALA A 34 22.28 -2.44 5.94
C ALA A 34 21.03 -2.39 5.05
N SER A 35 21.19 -2.79 3.80
CA SER A 35 20.12 -3.15 2.87
C SER A 35 19.06 -3.93 3.63
N THR A 36 18.00 -3.25 4.05
CA THR A 36 16.88 -3.88 4.73
C THR A 36 15.97 -4.37 3.62
N PRO A 37 15.55 -5.65 3.61
CA PRO A 37 14.49 -6.08 2.71
C PRO A 37 13.31 -5.13 2.87
N VAL A 38 12.52 -4.90 1.82
CA VAL A 38 11.32 -4.06 1.87
C VAL A 38 10.41 -4.57 2.98
N THR A 39 10.59 -4.01 4.17
CA THR A 39 9.80 -4.32 5.34
C THR A 39 8.62 -3.39 5.29
N THR A 40 7.42 -3.99 5.28
CA THR A 40 6.08 -3.40 5.26
C THR A 40 5.78 -2.61 6.54
N CYS A 41 6.68 -1.72 6.94
CA CYS A 41 6.43 -0.88 8.09
C CYS A 41 5.40 0.19 7.68
N LEU A 42 4.25 0.16 8.34
CA LEU A 42 3.08 1.00 8.03
C LEU A 42 3.25 2.43 8.56
N ASP A 43 3.95 2.56 9.68
CA ASP A 43 4.15 3.82 10.41
C ASP A 43 5.56 3.92 11.00
N THR A 44 6.01 5.13 11.35
CA THR A 44 7.34 5.40 11.90
C THR A 44 7.69 4.53 13.13
N ILE A 45 6.71 4.30 14.00
CA ILE A 45 6.87 3.46 15.19
C ILE A 45 7.11 1.99 14.79
N SER A 46 6.36 1.47 13.81
CA SER A 46 6.53 0.10 13.31
C SER A 46 7.91 -0.09 12.66
N CYS A 47 8.39 0.90 11.91
CA CYS A 47 9.72 0.86 11.31
C CYS A 47 10.82 0.89 12.39
N CYS A 48 10.59 1.62 13.48
CA CYS A 48 11.51 1.66 14.61
C CYS A 48 11.58 0.31 15.34
N LEU A 49 10.41 -0.29 15.65
CA LEU A 49 10.34 -1.60 16.32
C LEU A 49 10.97 -2.72 15.49
N GLN A 50 10.77 -2.69 14.17
CA GLN A 50 11.36 -3.68 13.27
C GLN A 50 12.89 -3.54 13.17
N ARG A 51 13.42 -2.33 13.36
CA ARG A 51 14.86 -2.06 13.43
C ARG A 51 15.47 -2.37 14.81
N HIS A 52 14.67 -2.28 15.87
CA HIS A 52 15.09 -2.49 17.26
C HIS A 52 14.18 -3.49 18.02
N PRO A 53 14.05 -4.75 17.57
CA PRO A 53 13.08 -5.70 18.13
C PRO A 53 13.36 -6.08 19.58
N ALA A 54 14.62 -5.99 20.03
CA ALA A 54 15.02 -6.28 21.40
C ALA A 54 14.96 -5.05 22.33
N GLN A 55 14.71 -3.85 21.79
CA GLN A 55 14.76 -2.58 22.53
C GLN A 55 13.62 -1.64 22.10
N PRO A 56 12.35 -2.00 22.38
CA PRO A 56 11.19 -1.20 22.01
C PRO A 56 11.13 0.16 22.73
N GLU A 57 11.79 0.27 23.89
CA GLU A 57 11.91 1.51 24.66
C GLU A 57 12.55 2.65 23.86
N LEU A 58 13.43 2.32 22.90
CA LEU A 58 14.03 3.30 21.97
C LEU A 58 13.00 3.91 21.00
N CYS A 59 11.89 3.21 20.80
CA CYS A 59 10.78 3.63 19.94
C CYS A 59 9.65 4.30 20.75
N GLY A 60 9.84 4.50 22.06
CA GLY A 60 8.85 5.11 22.95
C GLY A 60 7.74 4.17 23.37
N LEU A 61 7.93 2.84 23.26
CA LEU A 61 6.98 1.83 23.72
C LEU A 61 7.63 0.93 24.75
N SER A 62 6.89 0.57 25.79
CA SER A 62 7.30 -0.50 26.69
C SER A 62 7.32 -1.86 25.97
N ALA A 63 8.06 -2.82 26.51
CA ALA A 63 8.09 -4.19 25.97
C ALA A 63 6.70 -4.81 25.75
N SER A 64 5.75 -4.56 26.66
CA SER A 64 4.36 -5.03 26.53
C SER A 64 3.59 -4.30 25.43
N GLU A 65 3.76 -2.99 25.32
CA GLU A 65 3.06 -2.17 24.30
C GLU A 65 3.57 -2.49 22.90
N ALA A 66 4.86 -2.78 22.74
CA ALA A 66 5.43 -3.17 21.46
C ALA A 66 4.86 -4.50 20.93
N VAL A 67 4.61 -5.47 21.81
CA VAL A 67 4.00 -6.75 21.42
C VAL A 67 2.56 -6.53 20.93
N VAL A 68 1.78 -5.73 21.64
CA VAL A 68 0.40 -5.40 21.26
C VAL A 68 0.40 -4.63 19.94
N TYR A 69 1.24 -3.61 19.82
CA TYR A 69 1.34 -2.77 18.62
C TYR A 69 1.77 -3.58 17.38
N LEU A 70 2.72 -4.50 17.52
CA LEU A 70 3.11 -5.40 16.43
C LEU A 70 2.00 -6.40 16.07
N ALA A 71 1.26 -6.91 17.05
CA ALA A 71 0.12 -7.79 16.79
C ALA A 71 -1.01 -7.06 16.04
N GLU A 72 -1.31 -5.81 16.41
CA GLU A 72 -2.28 -4.96 15.72
C GLU A 72 -1.86 -4.68 14.27
N ILE A 73 -0.60 -4.34 14.06
CA ILE A 73 -0.06 -4.12 12.70
C ILE A 73 -0.14 -5.38 11.87
N GLN A 74 0.19 -6.54 12.43
CA GLN A 74 0.07 -7.81 11.72
C GLN A 74 -1.39 -8.15 11.39
N ALA A 75 -2.34 -7.81 12.27
CA ALA A 75 -3.76 -7.96 11.98
C ALA A 75 -4.20 -7.06 10.83
N VAL A 76 -3.81 -5.77 10.84
CA VAL A 76 -4.10 -4.82 9.76
C VAL A 76 -3.41 -5.23 8.45
N ALA A 77 -2.17 -5.71 8.51
CA ALA A 77 -1.46 -6.22 7.35
C ALA A 77 -2.16 -7.46 6.78
N LYS A 78 -2.59 -8.39 7.63
CA LYS A 78 -3.34 -9.58 7.23
C LYS A 78 -4.72 -9.24 6.65
N GLU A 79 -5.40 -8.22 7.19
CA GLU A 79 -6.64 -7.69 6.60
C GLU A 79 -6.39 -7.05 5.23
N ARG A 80 -5.28 -6.31 5.08
CA ARG A 80 -4.88 -5.70 3.80
C ARG A 80 -4.44 -6.73 2.77
N GLU A 81 -3.74 -7.79 3.18
CA GLU A 81 -3.34 -8.90 2.31
C GLU A 81 -4.54 -9.78 1.94
N ALA A 82 -5.44 -10.07 2.89
CA ALA A 82 -6.74 -10.67 2.59
C ALA A 82 -7.58 -9.80 1.65
N SER A 83 -7.43 -8.48 1.72
CA SER A 83 -8.03 -7.53 0.78
C SER A 83 -7.20 -7.30 -0.49
N GLY A 84 -5.99 -7.87 -0.57
CA GLY A 84 -4.95 -7.56 -1.56
C GLY A 84 -4.89 -8.54 -2.73
N ASP A 85 -5.41 -9.75 -2.57
CA ASP A 85 -5.54 -10.75 -3.66
C ASP A 85 -6.98 -10.84 -4.23
N ASP A 86 -7.92 -10.10 -3.62
CA ASP A 86 -9.33 -10.11 -3.98
C ASP A 86 -9.67 -9.01 -5.02
N GLY A 87 -8.76 -8.63 -5.91
CA GLY A 87 -9.05 -7.64 -6.98
C GLY A 87 -10.32 -7.95 -7.80
N ALA A 88 -10.66 -9.24 -7.92
CA ALA A 88 -11.91 -9.72 -8.52
C ALA A 88 -13.00 -10.13 -7.50
N LYS A 89 -12.62 -10.46 -6.25
CA LYS A 89 -13.51 -10.99 -5.20
C LYS A 89 -13.92 -9.95 -4.14
N ALA A 90 -13.32 -8.77 -4.11
CA ALA A 90 -13.69 -7.60 -3.31
C ALA A 90 -14.32 -6.49 -4.17
N GLY A 91 -14.10 -6.53 -5.49
CA GLY A 91 -14.69 -5.58 -6.44
C GLY A 91 -16.22 -5.59 -6.42
N TRP A 92 -16.84 -6.75 -6.19
CA TRP A 92 -18.30 -6.85 -6.10
C TRP A 92 -18.86 -6.13 -4.88
N LYS A 93 -18.20 -6.21 -3.72
CA LYS A 93 -18.70 -5.59 -2.48
C LYS A 93 -18.73 -4.07 -2.62
N ARG A 94 -17.64 -3.49 -3.14
CA ARG A 94 -17.58 -2.06 -3.47
C ARG A 94 -18.65 -1.68 -4.51
N ARG A 95 -18.83 -2.49 -5.55
CA ARG A 95 -19.87 -2.28 -6.58
C ARG A 95 -21.29 -2.32 -6.00
N CYS A 96 -21.59 -3.24 -5.09
CA CYS A 96 -22.89 -3.31 -4.41
C CYS A 96 -23.14 -2.07 -3.57
N VAL A 97 -22.16 -1.65 -2.76
CA VAL A 97 -22.27 -0.47 -1.88
C VAL A 97 -22.44 0.80 -2.71
N ASP A 98 -21.63 0.99 -3.75
CA ASP A 98 -21.71 2.17 -4.63
C ASP A 98 -23.06 2.22 -5.35
N THR A 99 -23.56 1.08 -5.83
CA THR A 99 -24.85 1.02 -6.55
C THR A 99 -26.03 1.22 -5.61
N HIS A 100 -25.97 0.67 -4.40
CA HIS A 100 -26.97 0.90 -3.35
C HIS A 100 -27.04 2.39 -2.95
N ALA A 101 -25.89 3.05 -2.76
CA ALA A 101 -25.85 4.49 -2.49
C ALA A 101 -26.52 5.28 -3.62
N ARG A 102 -26.18 4.99 -4.88
CA ARG A 102 -26.81 5.61 -6.06
C ARG A 102 -28.32 5.37 -6.11
N CYS A 103 -28.78 4.16 -5.77
CA CYS A 103 -30.20 3.82 -5.73
C CYS A 103 -30.94 4.66 -4.68
N ARG A 104 -30.37 4.77 -3.48
CA ARG A 104 -30.93 5.55 -2.37
C ARG A 104 -30.96 7.04 -2.69
N ASP A 105 -29.87 7.57 -3.23
CA ASP A 105 -29.71 9.00 -3.56
C ASP A 105 -30.58 9.40 -4.76
N ALA A 106 -30.85 8.49 -5.69
CA ALA A 106 -31.73 8.74 -6.83
C ALA A 106 -33.20 8.95 -6.42
N GLY A 107 -33.59 8.47 -5.24
CA GLY A 107 -34.95 8.59 -4.69
C GLY A 107 -35.98 7.69 -5.38
N ARG A 108 -37.20 7.66 -4.82
CA ARG A 108 -38.29 6.84 -5.36
C ARG A 108 -38.71 7.38 -6.74
N GLY A 109 -38.57 6.57 -7.78
CA GLY A 109 -39.02 6.89 -9.15
C GLY A 109 -37.93 6.87 -10.22
N ARG A 110 -36.65 7.03 -9.85
CA ARG A 110 -35.51 6.94 -10.79
C ARG A 110 -34.79 5.59 -10.78
N TRP A 111 -35.17 4.71 -9.87
CA TRP A 111 -34.64 3.36 -9.75
C TRP A 111 -35.78 2.35 -9.66
N VAL A 112 -35.59 1.19 -10.28
CA VAL A 112 -36.52 0.05 -10.25
C VAL A 112 -36.10 -0.90 -9.13
N GLY A 113 -37.08 -1.42 -8.38
CA GLY A 113 -36.84 -2.31 -7.24
C GLY A 113 -36.56 -1.57 -5.93
N ASP A 114 -36.60 -2.32 -4.83
CA ASP A 114 -36.26 -1.80 -3.50
C ASP A 114 -34.74 -1.86 -3.27
N CYS A 115 -34.11 -0.70 -3.04
CA CYS A 115 -32.66 -0.60 -2.93
C CYS A 115 -32.06 -1.56 -1.88
N TYR A 116 -32.74 -1.74 -0.74
CA TYR A 116 -32.26 -2.60 0.35
C TYR A 116 -32.38 -4.08 -0.01
N ALA A 117 -33.51 -4.50 -0.60
CA ALA A 117 -33.69 -5.87 -1.09
C ALA A 117 -32.67 -6.23 -2.18
N CYS A 118 -32.37 -5.28 -3.08
CA CYS A 118 -31.34 -5.43 -4.11
C CYS A 118 -29.94 -5.57 -3.51
N PHE A 119 -29.61 -4.77 -2.49
CA PHE A 119 -28.32 -4.83 -1.81
C PHE A 119 -28.12 -6.16 -1.07
N ALA A 120 -29.11 -6.63 -0.31
CA ALA A 120 -29.05 -7.92 0.39
C ALA A 120 -28.92 -9.12 -0.57
N ARG A 121 -29.42 -8.99 -1.80
CA ARG A 121 -29.22 -9.99 -2.85
C ARG A 121 -27.82 -9.90 -3.46
N CYS A 122 -27.33 -8.68 -3.67
CA CYS A 122 -25.98 -8.40 -4.12
C CYS A 122 -24.92 -9.01 -3.19
N GLU A 123 -25.17 -8.99 -1.88
CA GLU A 123 -24.30 -9.64 -0.88
C GLU A 123 -24.27 -11.17 -0.97
N ARG A 124 -25.40 -11.79 -1.35
CA ARG A 124 -25.51 -13.25 -1.49
C ARG A 124 -24.95 -13.75 -2.81
N GLU A 125 -25.32 -13.10 -3.91
CA GLU A 125 -24.95 -13.48 -5.27
C GLU A 125 -23.58 -12.91 -5.67
N ARG A 126 -23.01 -12.00 -4.87
CA ARG A 126 -21.77 -11.26 -5.16
C ARG A 126 -21.85 -10.49 -6.47
N GLU A 127 -23.06 -10.11 -6.88
CA GLU A 127 -23.34 -9.38 -8.10
C GLU A 127 -24.65 -8.60 -7.96
N TRP A 128 -24.69 -7.38 -8.50
CA TRP A 128 -25.88 -6.55 -8.43
C TRP A 128 -26.93 -7.06 -9.43
N PRO A 129 -28.18 -7.34 -8.99
CA PRO A 129 -29.21 -7.91 -9.86
C PRO A 129 -29.79 -6.83 -10.79
N TYR A 130 -29.07 -6.51 -11.87
CA TYR A 130 -29.46 -5.48 -12.84
C TYR A 130 -30.75 -5.81 -13.60
N ASP A 131 -31.19 -7.08 -13.60
CA ASP A 131 -32.47 -7.52 -14.18
C ASP A 131 -33.69 -6.91 -13.45
N ARG A 132 -33.56 -6.67 -12.14
CA ARG A 132 -34.65 -6.19 -11.27
C ARG A 132 -34.35 -4.84 -10.63
N CYS A 133 -33.06 -4.49 -10.56
CA CYS A 133 -32.57 -3.37 -9.80
C CYS A 133 -31.70 -2.50 -10.71
N HIS A 134 -32.32 -1.66 -11.51
CA HIS A 134 -31.62 -0.76 -12.42
C HIS A 134 -32.21 0.65 -12.38
N ARG A 135 -31.45 1.60 -12.90
CA ARG A 135 -31.99 2.95 -13.16
C ARG A 135 -33.14 2.86 -14.16
N ARG A 136 -34.16 3.69 -14.00
CA ARG A 136 -35.15 3.94 -15.07
C ARG A 136 -34.57 4.86 -16.14
#